data_AF-A0A9W9AS73-F1
#
_entry.id   AF-A0A9W9AS73-F1
#
_cell.length_a   1.000
_cell.length_b   1.000
_cell.length_c   1.000
_cell.angle_alpha   90.00
_cell.angle_beta   90.00
_cell.angle_gamma   90.00
#
_symmetry.space_group_name_H-M   'P 1'
#
loop_
_entity.id
_entity.type
_entity.pdbx_description
1 polymer ?
#
loop_
_entity_poly.entity_id
_entity_poly.type
_entity_poly.pdbx_seq_one_letter_code
_entity_poly.pdbx_strand_id
1 'polypeptide(L)'
;MSSSSASAMDWEAEYAAGVFEANTAALYRSSKSRKSRTSALALDSDNEDQDITMASASTSIRARTGPTAPILDLPQDDESPLSQLTRHWMNERHAPDILPAEEELLASLLDHIRRQSDAVQLLRGEPSASEEEHIRIMLVQMEVERVKFIVRSYVRTRLFKIEKFARFIMTDATIQTRITTAERVHASRHAHLTDHHFHNSVLQSLPETQSHLDDTPIFMPPMSSSFSSSWILTHLTVWLFFSFSFLLLFFLSLPVTKPDNSRAVFVHALRDCPPIRFQENLTLEMKRGHISLMPFSFIEQLLLRGDVELI
;
A
#
# COMPACT_ATOMS: atom_id res chain seq x y z
N MET A 1 -21.75 -23.75 -36.25
CA MET A 1 -21.45 -23.89 -34.81
C MET A 1 -20.52 -22.75 -34.43
N SER A 2 -21.11 -21.64 -33.98
CA SER A 2 -20.42 -20.41 -33.59
C SER A 2 -20.10 -20.48 -32.09
N SER A 3 -18.82 -20.50 -31.75
CA SER A 3 -18.31 -20.46 -30.38
C SER A 3 -18.41 -19.04 -29.83
N SER A 4 -19.19 -18.86 -28.77
CA SER A 4 -19.22 -17.66 -27.93
C SER A 4 -17.95 -17.61 -27.09
N SER A 5 -17.08 -16.64 -27.35
CA SER A 5 -15.95 -16.30 -26.47
C SER A 5 -16.47 -15.40 -25.36
N ALA A 6 -16.46 -15.88 -24.12
CA ALA A 6 -16.73 -15.06 -22.94
C ALA A 6 -15.69 -13.93 -22.86
N SER A 7 -16.14 -12.68 -22.94
CA SER A 7 -15.32 -11.48 -22.76
C SER A 7 -14.72 -11.49 -21.36
N ALA A 8 -13.39 -11.47 -21.26
CA ALA A 8 -12.71 -11.22 -19.99
C ALA A 8 -13.17 -9.85 -19.45
N MET A 9 -13.64 -9.84 -18.21
CA MET A 9 -14.16 -8.66 -17.53
C MET A 9 -13.00 -7.68 -17.29
N ASP A 10 -13.06 -6.52 -17.93
CA ASP A 10 -12.06 -5.44 -17.81
C ASP A 10 -12.25 -4.69 -16.50
N TRP A 11 -11.76 -5.29 -15.42
CA TRP A 11 -11.83 -4.74 -14.07
C TRP A 11 -11.05 -3.42 -13.92
N GLU A 12 -10.12 -3.11 -14.82
CA GLU A 12 -9.39 -1.83 -14.83
C GLU A 12 -10.35 -0.69 -15.21
N ALA A 13 -11.23 -0.92 -16.19
CA ALA A 13 -12.24 0.05 -16.60
C ALA A 13 -13.32 0.27 -15.52
N GLU A 14 -13.81 -0.79 -14.86
CA GLU A 14 -14.86 -0.67 -13.83
C GLU A 14 -14.31 -0.03 -12.54
N TYR A 15 -13.08 -0.37 -12.15
CA TYR A 15 -12.41 0.26 -11.00
C TYR A 15 -12.09 1.73 -11.27
N ALA A 16 -11.58 2.05 -12.46
CA ALA A 16 -11.33 3.44 -12.86
C ALA A 16 -12.64 4.25 -12.90
N ALA A 17 -13.74 3.67 -13.39
CA ALA A 17 -15.04 4.33 -13.42
C ALA A 17 -15.59 4.59 -12.00
N GLY A 18 -15.56 3.59 -11.11
CA GLY A 18 -16.08 3.71 -9.75
C GLY A 18 -15.29 4.67 -8.86
N VAL A 19 -13.95 4.69 -8.99
CA VAL A 19 -13.09 5.63 -8.26
C VAL A 19 -13.25 7.07 -8.80
N PHE A 20 -13.41 7.23 -10.12
CA PHE A 20 -13.59 8.54 -10.74
C PHE A 20 -14.91 9.21 -10.34
N GLU A 21 -16.03 8.48 -10.30
CA GLU A 21 -17.32 9.02 -9.86
C GLU A 21 -17.32 9.42 -8.37
N ALA A 22 -16.69 8.61 -7.50
CA ALA A 22 -16.60 8.92 -6.07
C ALA A 22 -15.73 10.17 -5.79
N ASN A 23 -14.58 10.29 -6.46
CA ASN A 23 -13.63 11.39 -6.24
C ASN A 23 -14.06 12.71 -6.88
N THR A 24 -14.73 12.69 -8.04
CA THR A 24 -15.29 13.91 -8.65
C THR A 24 -16.40 14.52 -7.80
N ALA A 25 -17.25 13.70 -7.17
CA ALA A 25 -18.27 14.19 -6.24
C ALA A 25 -17.67 14.87 -5.00
N ALA A 26 -16.55 14.35 -4.49
CA ALA A 26 -15.84 14.91 -3.33
C ALA A 26 -15.11 16.23 -3.67
N LEU A 27 -14.43 16.28 -4.83
CA LEU A 27 -13.69 17.47 -5.30
C LEU A 27 -14.61 18.66 -5.63
N TYR A 28 -15.80 18.38 -6.17
CA TYR A 28 -16.80 19.43 -6.45
C TYR A 28 -17.35 20.07 -5.17
N ARG A 29 -17.47 19.30 -4.08
CA ARG A 29 -17.88 19.79 -2.75
C ARG A 29 -16.83 20.68 -2.09
N SER A 30 -15.56 20.32 -2.22
CA SER A 30 -14.43 21.05 -1.61
C SER A 30 -14.13 22.39 -2.30
N SER A 31 -14.26 22.44 -3.63
CA SER A 31 -13.96 23.62 -4.45
C SER A 31 -14.83 24.85 -4.15
N LYS A 32 -16.07 24.63 -3.67
CA LYS A 32 -16.99 25.71 -3.31
C LYS A 32 -16.59 26.45 -2.02
N SER A 33 -15.80 25.80 -1.17
CA SER A 33 -15.29 26.38 0.09
C SER A 33 -14.04 27.25 -0.13
N ARG A 34 -13.18 26.87 -1.09
CA ARG A 34 -11.85 27.49 -1.27
C ARG A 34 -11.88 28.82 -2.05
N LYS A 35 -12.89 29.04 -2.90
CA LYS A 35 -12.99 30.22 -3.78
C LYS A 35 -13.31 31.53 -3.04
N SER A 36 -13.71 31.47 -1.78
CA SER A 36 -13.93 32.67 -0.94
C SER A 36 -12.66 33.25 -0.31
N ARG A 37 -11.49 32.59 -0.40
CA ARG A 37 -10.30 32.99 0.38
C ARG A 37 -9.12 33.57 -0.42
N THR A 38 -9.13 33.53 -1.75
CA THR A 38 -7.94 33.82 -2.57
C THR A 38 -8.00 35.13 -3.36
N SER A 39 -8.97 36.00 -3.11
CA SER A 39 -9.11 37.29 -3.82
C SER A 39 -8.36 38.47 -3.19
N ALA A 40 -7.52 38.24 -2.19
CA ALA A 40 -6.70 39.28 -1.57
C ALA A 40 -5.24 38.84 -1.58
N LEU A 41 -4.44 39.39 -2.50
CA LEU A 41 -3.00 39.67 -2.41
C LEU A 41 -2.43 39.82 -3.84
N ALA A 42 -2.26 41.06 -4.28
CA ALA A 42 -1.49 41.49 -5.44
C ALA A 42 -0.72 42.78 -5.07
N LEU A 43 0.36 43.08 -5.81
CA LEU A 43 1.39 44.15 -5.68
C LEU A 43 2.73 43.59 -5.15
N ASP A 44 3.93 43.93 -5.65
CA ASP A 44 4.36 45.02 -6.54
C ASP A 44 5.72 44.68 -7.23
N SER A 45 6.08 45.47 -8.23
CA SER A 45 7.29 45.44 -9.07
C SER A 45 8.46 46.28 -8.50
N ASP A 46 9.71 45.97 -8.91
CA ASP A 46 10.77 46.91 -9.34
C ASP A 46 12.24 46.62 -8.88
N ASN A 47 13.08 46.51 -9.92
CA ASN A 47 14.43 47.07 -10.17
C ASN A 47 15.79 46.53 -9.65
N GLU A 48 16.67 46.37 -10.67
CA GLU A 48 18.09 46.79 -10.86
C GLU A 48 19.31 46.00 -10.31
N ASP A 49 20.00 45.34 -11.26
CA ASP A 49 21.44 45.34 -11.62
C ASP A 49 22.54 45.58 -10.56
N GLN A 50 23.52 44.65 -10.47
CA GLN A 50 24.96 44.98 -10.54
C GLN A 50 25.93 43.76 -10.64
N ASP A 51 26.74 43.84 -11.71
CA ASP A 51 28.12 43.43 -11.98
C ASP A 51 28.79 42.12 -11.52
N ILE A 52 29.39 41.48 -12.54
CA ILE A 52 30.30 40.34 -12.53
C ILE A 52 31.74 40.86 -12.43
N THR A 53 32.51 40.37 -11.46
CA THR A 53 33.99 40.43 -11.51
C THR A 53 34.61 39.09 -11.14
N MET A 54 35.34 38.51 -12.09
CA MET A 54 36.20 37.34 -11.94
C MET A 54 37.60 37.79 -11.50
N ALA A 55 38.11 37.24 -10.39
CA ALA A 55 39.53 37.35 -10.04
C ALA A 55 40.03 36.06 -9.38
N SER A 56 41.03 35.45 -10.01
CA SER A 56 41.83 34.35 -9.50
C SER A 56 42.79 34.82 -8.41
N ALA A 57 42.90 34.10 -7.31
CA ALA A 57 44.10 34.09 -6.48
C ALA A 57 44.19 32.82 -5.63
N SER A 58 45.16 31.97 -5.95
CA SER A 58 45.62 30.89 -5.09
C SER A 58 46.47 31.48 -3.95
N THR A 59 46.14 31.21 -2.70
CA THR A 59 47.06 31.36 -1.56
C THR A 59 46.69 30.38 -0.45
N SER A 60 47.63 29.49 -0.14
CA SER A 60 47.61 28.55 0.98
C SER A 60 47.94 29.28 2.28
N ILE A 61 47.06 29.23 3.30
CA ILE A 61 47.41 29.48 4.73
C ILE A 61 46.44 28.72 5.67
N ARG A 62 47.01 27.72 6.38
CA ARG A 62 46.89 27.42 7.84
C ARG A 62 45.60 26.84 8.43
N ALA A 63 45.77 25.64 8.99
CA ALA A 63 44.85 25.00 9.93
C ALA A 63 44.53 25.92 11.12
N ARG A 64 43.23 26.18 11.32
CA ARG A 64 42.69 26.89 12.46
C ARG A 64 41.55 26.04 13.04
N THR A 65 41.81 25.45 14.20
CA THR A 65 40.83 24.79 15.04
C THR A 65 39.92 25.86 15.66
N GLY A 66 38.61 25.73 15.44
CA GLY A 66 37.55 26.65 15.89
C GLY A 66 36.18 25.96 15.75
N PRO A 67 35.17 26.39 16.53
CA PRO A 67 34.15 25.52 17.12
C PRO A 67 33.18 24.93 16.09
N THR A 68 32.75 23.71 16.41
CA THR A 68 31.76 22.89 15.71
C THR A 68 30.61 23.76 15.21
N ALA A 69 30.53 23.92 13.89
CA ALA A 69 29.35 24.48 13.23
C ALA A 69 28.13 23.67 13.69
N PRO A 70 26.99 24.31 13.97
CA PRO A 70 25.76 23.58 14.22
C PRO A 70 25.53 22.68 13.01
N ILE A 71 25.29 21.41 13.29
CA ILE A 71 24.81 20.43 12.33
C ILE A 71 23.71 21.12 11.54
N LEU A 72 23.95 21.29 10.25
CA LEU A 72 22.91 21.69 9.32
C LEU A 72 21.80 20.66 9.51
N ASP A 73 20.68 21.10 10.07
CA ASP A 73 19.40 20.41 9.92
C ASP A 73 19.21 20.24 8.41
N LEU A 74 19.57 19.06 7.91
CA LEU A 74 19.22 18.66 6.57
C LEU A 74 17.69 18.73 6.52
N PRO A 75 17.11 19.46 5.56
CA PRO A 75 15.66 19.50 5.41
C PRO A 75 15.16 18.05 5.33
N GLN A 76 14.05 17.79 6.03
CA GLN A 76 13.36 16.49 5.99
C GLN A 76 13.31 16.01 4.55
N ASP A 77 13.87 14.82 4.27
CA ASP A 77 13.79 14.22 2.95
C ASP A 77 12.32 14.25 2.49
N ASP A 78 12.01 15.05 1.48
CA ASP A 78 10.70 15.04 0.83
C ASP A 78 10.56 13.68 0.14
N GLU A 79 10.08 12.69 0.89
CA GLU A 79 9.97 11.31 0.45
C GLU A 79 9.11 11.26 -0.82
N SER A 80 9.68 10.76 -1.92
CA SER A 80 8.96 10.65 -3.19
C SER A 80 7.63 9.89 -3.01
N PRO A 81 6.52 10.30 -3.67
CA PRO A 81 5.24 9.58 -3.60
C PRO A 81 5.38 8.07 -3.88
N LEU A 82 6.29 7.69 -4.77
CA LEU A 82 6.58 6.29 -5.06
C LEU A 82 7.22 5.55 -3.88
N SER A 83 8.13 6.21 -3.15
CA SER A 83 8.76 5.64 -1.95
C SER A 83 7.72 5.43 -0.86
N GLN A 84 6.86 6.43 -0.64
CA GLN A 84 5.75 6.32 0.30
C GLN A 84 4.84 5.13 -0.06
N LEU A 85 4.40 5.03 -1.32
CA LEU A 85 3.55 3.92 -1.75
C LEU A 85 4.27 2.57 -1.60
N THR A 86 5.57 2.51 -1.89
CA THR A 86 6.37 1.28 -1.72
C THR A 86 6.39 0.85 -0.25
N ARG A 87 6.54 1.79 0.69
CA ARG A 87 6.44 1.51 2.13
C ARG A 87 5.05 1.02 2.52
N HIS A 88 3.98 1.72 2.11
CA HIS A 88 2.61 1.28 2.41
C HIS A 88 2.30 -0.08 1.79
N TRP A 89 2.83 -0.36 0.60
CA TRP A 89 2.73 -1.66 -0.06
C TRP A 89 3.44 -2.77 0.71
N MET A 90 4.65 -2.54 1.17
CA MET A 90 5.39 -3.49 2.01
C MET A 90 4.68 -3.73 3.35
N ASN A 91 4.20 -2.67 3.98
CA ASN A 91 3.42 -2.77 5.22
C ASN A 91 2.14 -3.60 5.02
N GLU A 92 1.39 -3.32 3.95
CA GLU A 92 0.17 -4.05 3.63
C GLU A 92 0.46 -5.54 3.35
N ARG A 93 1.56 -5.88 2.70
CA ARG A 93 1.91 -7.28 2.42
C ARG A 93 2.24 -8.09 3.67
N HIS A 94 2.88 -7.48 4.67
CA HIS A 94 3.36 -8.17 5.86
C HIS A 94 2.40 -8.07 7.05
N ALA A 95 1.48 -7.11 7.05
CA ALA A 95 0.46 -6.99 8.09
C ALA A 95 -0.58 -8.14 8.00
N PRO A 96 -0.95 -8.78 9.11
CA PRO A 96 -2.02 -9.77 9.16
C PRO A 96 -3.42 -9.14 8.98
N ASP A 97 -3.57 -7.88 9.40
CA ASP A 97 -4.80 -7.10 9.31
C ASP A 97 -4.74 -6.08 8.16
N ILE A 98 -5.90 -5.56 7.74
CA ILE A 98 -6.03 -4.49 6.74
C ILE A 98 -5.61 -3.15 7.34
N LEU A 99 -4.69 -2.46 6.66
CA LEU A 99 -4.22 -1.14 7.06
C LEU A 99 -5.12 -0.03 6.47
N PRO A 100 -5.07 1.22 6.98
CA PRO A 100 -5.76 2.35 6.39
C PRO A 100 -5.40 2.56 4.91
N ALA A 101 -6.39 2.89 4.09
CA ALA A 101 -6.20 3.15 2.66
C ALA A 101 -5.55 4.52 2.43
N GLU A 102 -4.49 4.54 1.62
CA GLU A 102 -3.83 5.76 1.17
C GLU A 102 -4.44 6.28 -0.15
N GLU A 103 -5.71 6.73 -0.09
CA GLU A 103 -6.49 7.13 -1.27
C GLU A 103 -5.88 8.31 -2.04
N GLU A 104 -5.45 9.36 -1.32
CA GLU A 104 -4.91 10.58 -1.94
C GLU A 104 -3.58 10.32 -2.64
N LEU A 105 -2.69 9.56 -1.99
CA LEU A 105 -1.40 9.15 -2.54
C LEU A 105 -1.58 8.29 -3.79
N LEU A 106 -2.49 7.30 -3.72
CA LEU A 106 -2.80 6.42 -4.85
C LEU A 106 -3.38 7.21 -6.02
N ALA A 107 -4.33 8.11 -5.78
CA ALA A 107 -4.92 8.96 -6.83
C ALA A 107 -3.86 9.84 -7.51
N SER A 108 -2.99 10.48 -6.72
CA SER A 108 -1.88 11.29 -7.24
C SER A 108 -0.92 10.46 -8.11
N LEU A 109 -0.57 9.24 -7.69
CA LEU A 109 0.30 8.37 -8.47
C LEU A 109 -0.36 7.89 -9.77
N LEU A 110 -1.65 7.53 -9.74
CA LEU A 110 -2.41 7.18 -10.94
C LEU A 110 -2.45 8.33 -11.95
N ASP A 111 -2.64 9.56 -11.49
CA ASP A 111 -2.61 10.76 -12.35
C ASP A 111 -1.22 11.02 -12.94
N HIS A 112 -0.14 10.77 -12.19
CA HIS A 112 1.23 10.84 -12.70
C HIS A 112 1.50 9.75 -13.75
N ILE A 113 1.11 8.51 -13.48
CA ILE A 113 1.25 7.37 -14.41
C ILE A 113 0.53 7.66 -15.71
N ARG A 114 -0.70 8.20 -15.65
CA ARG A 114 -1.48 8.55 -16.84
C ARG A 114 -0.75 9.60 -17.69
N ARG A 115 -0.37 10.73 -17.08
CA ARG A 115 0.36 11.81 -17.79
C ARG A 115 1.68 11.35 -18.41
N GLN A 116 2.46 10.55 -17.68
CA GLN A 116 3.73 10.01 -18.19
C GLN A 116 3.51 8.99 -19.30
N SER A 117 2.48 8.13 -19.19
CA SER A 117 2.13 7.19 -20.25
C SER A 117 1.76 7.90 -21.54
N ASP A 118 0.94 8.95 -21.45
CA ASP A 118 0.51 9.74 -22.61
C ASP A 118 1.71 10.46 -23.27
N ALA A 119 2.59 11.06 -22.45
CA ALA A 119 3.82 11.71 -22.94
C ALA A 119 4.76 10.72 -23.66
N VAL A 120 4.95 9.53 -23.10
CA VAL A 120 5.77 8.49 -23.73
C VAL A 120 5.18 8.01 -25.05
N GLN A 121 3.85 7.87 -25.14
CA GLN A 121 3.19 7.48 -26.39
C GLN A 121 3.36 8.53 -27.49
N LEU A 122 3.25 9.81 -27.15
CA LEU A 122 3.47 10.91 -28.09
C LEU A 122 4.91 10.93 -28.61
N LEU A 123 5.90 10.88 -27.70
CA LEU A 123 7.33 10.94 -28.07
C LEU A 123 7.79 9.72 -28.88
N ARG A 124 7.13 8.55 -28.72
CA ARG A 124 7.37 7.37 -29.56
C ARG A 124 6.86 7.51 -30.99
N GLY A 125 5.86 8.36 -31.20
CA GLY A 125 5.27 8.61 -32.52
C GLY A 125 6.14 9.47 -33.42
N GLU A 126 7.14 10.17 -32.87
CA GLU A 126 8.00 11.10 -33.59
C GLU A 126 9.15 10.38 -34.32
N PRO A 127 9.15 10.33 -35.67
CA PRO A 127 10.12 9.56 -36.45
C PRO A 127 11.51 10.23 -36.54
N SER A 128 11.68 11.45 -36.02
CA SER A 128 12.94 12.19 -36.03
C SER A 128 13.69 12.17 -34.70
N ALA A 129 13.25 11.37 -33.72
CA ALA A 129 13.91 11.28 -32.41
C ALA A 129 15.34 10.73 -32.54
N SER A 130 16.28 11.34 -31.80
CA SER A 130 17.66 10.85 -31.71
C SER A 130 17.72 9.48 -31.02
N GLU A 131 18.77 8.68 -31.29
CA GLU A 131 19.02 7.42 -30.58
C GLU A 131 19.07 7.62 -29.05
N GLU A 132 19.69 8.71 -28.58
CA GLU A 132 19.74 9.06 -27.16
C GLU A 132 18.36 9.38 -26.58
N GLU A 133 17.48 9.99 -27.39
CA GLU A 133 16.11 10.30 -27.01
C GLU A 133 15.27 9.02 -26.94
N HIS A 134 15.47 8.10 -27.88
CA HIS A 134 14.86 6.78 -27.86
C HIS A 134 15.24 5.99 -26.60
N ILE A 135 16.52 6.02 -26.20
CA ILE A 135 17.00 5.39 -24.95
C ILE A 135 16.30 6.02 -23.73
N ARG A 136 16.20 7.36 -23.67
CA ARG A 136 15.49 8.05 -22.58
C ARG A 136 14.01 7.65 -22.51
N ILE A 137 13.33 7.59 -23.65
CA ILE A 137 11.93 7.17 -23.76
C ILE A 137 11.74 5.72 -23.27
N MET A 138 12.67 4.82 -23.61
CA MET A 138 12.64 3.43 -23.15
C MET A 138 12.78 3.34 -21.62
N LEU A 139 13.70 4.10 -21.03
CA LEU A 139 13.90 4.13 -19.58
C LEU A 139 12.66 4.64 -18.84
N VAL A 140 12.02 5.70 -19.34
CA VAL A 140 10.78 6.22 -18.75
C VAL A 140 9.64 5.22 -18.89
N GLN A 141 9.49 4.55 -20.05
CA GLN A 141 8.47 3.51 -20.22
C GLN A 141 8.64 2.37 -19.21
N MET A 142 9.87 1.90 -19.04
CA MET A 142 10.18 0.83 -18.10
C MET A 142 9.82 1.24 -16.67
N GLU A 143 10.12 2.48 -16.28
CA GLU A 143 9.76 3.00 -14.96
C GLU A 143 8.24 3.08 -14.78
N VAL A 144 7.50 3.57 -15.78
CA VAL A 144 6.03 3.60 -15.75
C VAL A 144 5.45 2.20 -15.51
N GLU A 145 5.96 1.18 -16.19
CA GLU A 145 5.49 -0.19 -15.98
C GLU A 145 5.85 -0.74 -14.59
N ARG A 146 7.01 -0.36 -14.05
CA ARG A 146 7.42 -0.72 -12.68
C ARG A 146 6.49 -0.09 -11.65
N VAL A 147 6.12 1.18 -11.81
CA VAL A 147 5.18 1.87 -10.92
C VAL A 147 3.77 1.28 -11.04
N LYS A 148 3.29 1.00 -12.25
CA LYS A 148 2.00 0.31 -12.45
C LYS A 148 1.97 -1.05 -11.77
N PHE A 149 3.08 -1.80 -11.80
CA PHE A 149 3.19 -3.07 -11.08
C PHE A 149 3.00 -2.89 -9.57
N ILE A 150 3.66 -1.90 -8.96
CA ILE A 150 3.54 -1.63 -7.51
C ILE A 150 2.08 -1.27 -7.17
N VAL A 151 1.46 -0.37 -7.94
CA VAL A 151 0.05 0.03 -7.74
C VAL A 151 -0.88 -1.17 -7.84
N ARG A 152 -0.78 -1.97 -8.90
CA ARG A 152 -1.61 -3.17 -9.08
C ARG A 152 -1.39 -4.19 -7.96
N SER A 153 -0.14 -4.38 -7.53
CA SER A 153 0.21 -5.29 -6.44
C SER A 153 -0.41 -4.83 -5.12
N TYR A 154 -0.33 -3.54 -4.79
CA TYR A 154 -0.93 -2.96 -3.59
C TYR A 154 -2.44 -3.16 -3.54
N VAL A 155 -3.16 -2.76 -4.60
CA VAL A 155 -4.61 -2.93 -4.68
C VAL A 155 -5.00 -4.41 -4.58
N ARG A 156 -4.28 -5.31 -5.27
CA ARG A 156 -4.55 -6.74 -5.22
C ARG A 156 -4.35 -7.34 -3.83
N THR A 157 -3.29 -6.93 -3.11
CA THR A 157 -3.04 -7.37 -1.73
C THR A 157 -4.18 -6.93 -0.80
N ARG A 158 -4.67 -5.69 -0.96
CA ARG A 158 -5.81 -5.18 -0.18
C ARG A 158 -7.09 -5.94 -0.49
N LEU A 159 -7.44 -6.12 -1.76
CA LEU A 159 -8.62 -6.87 -2.17
C LEU A 159 -8.59 -8.31 -1.64
N PHE A 160 -7.43 -8.96 -1.67
CA PHE A 160 -7.28 -10.29 -1.10
C PHE A 160 -7.63 -10.34 0.40
N LYS A 161 -7.15 -9.36 1.20
CA LYS A 161 -7.50 -9.28 2.62
C LYS A 161 -8.99 -8.97 2.82
N ILE A 162 -9.55 -8.08 2.00
CA ILE A 162 -10.96 -7.72 2.05
C ILE A 162 -11.85 -8.93 1.79
N GLU A 163 -11.55 -9.72 0.76
CA GLU A 163 -12.30 -10.95 0.43
C GLU A 163 -12.16 -11.99 1.55
N LYS A 164 -10.94 -12.17 2.07
CA LYS A 164 -10.68 -13.10 3.18
C LYS A 164 -11.48 -12.74 4.44
N PHE A 165 -11.52 -11.46 4.80
CA PHE A 165 -12.14 -10.97 6.03
C PHE A 165 -13.52 -10.34 5.81
N ALA A 166 -14.18 -10.57 4.68
CA ALA A 166 -15.37 -9.82 4.25
C ALA A 166 -16.49 -9.79 5.31
N ARG A 167 -16.85 -10.95 5.89
CA ARG A 167 -17.89 -11.01 6.94
C ARG A 167 -17.48 -10.26 8.21
N PHE A 168 -16.21 -10.39 8.62
CA PHE A 168 -15.68 -9.69 9.78
C PHE A 168 -15.69 -8.16 9.59
N ILE A 169 -15.30 -7.69 8.41
CA ILE A 169 -15.33 -6.26 8.04
C ILE A 169 -16.76 -5.72 8.05
N MET A 170 -17.76 -6.49 7.62
CA MET A 170 -19.17 -6.06 7.64
C MET A 170 -19.75 -5.94 9.06
N THR A 171 -19.24 -6.72 10.02
CA THR A 171 -19.68 -6.65 11.42
C THR A 171 -18.96 -5.56 12.21
N ASP A 172 -17.68 -5.29 11.94
CA ASP A 172 -16.87 -4.34 12.70
C ASP A 172 -16.78 -2.95 12.05
N ALA A 173 -17.43 -1.96 12.68
CA ALA A 173 -17.44 -0.57 12.20
C ALA A 173 -16.05 0.10 12.25
N THR A 174 -15.14 -0.35 13.11
CA THR A 174 -13.80 0.24 13.24
C THR A 174 -12.90 -0.07 12.04
N ILE A 175 -13.13 -1.22 11.40
CA ILE A 175 -12.38 -1.64 10.21
C ILE A 175 -12.95 -0.98 8.97
N GLN A 176 -14.26 -0.72 8.96
CA GLN A 176 -14.91 -0.01 7.87
C GLN A 176 -14.35 1.40 7.66
N THR A 177 -13.74 2.03 8.68
CA THR A 177 -13.07 3.33 8.53
C THR A 177 -11.69 3.24 7.85
N ARG A 178 -11.10 2.04 7.77
CA ARG A 178 -9.78 1.80 7.17
C ARG A 178 -9.84 1.50 5.67
N ILE A 179 -11.02 1.19 5.14
CA ILE A 179 -11.25 0.82 3.74
C ILE A 179 -11.98 1.93 2.98
N THR A 180 -11.75 1.97 1.67
CA THR A 180 -12.41 2.95 0.79
C THR A 180 -13.90 2.62 0.60
N THR A 181 -14.67 3.58 0.07
CA THR A 181 -16.09 3.36 -0.25
C THR A 181 -16.28 2.26 -1.31
N ALA A 182 -15.42 2.23 -2.33
CA ALA A 182 -15.44 1.22 -3.37
C ALA A 182 -15.09 -0.18 -2.80
N GLU A 183 -14.08 -0.24 -1.95
CA GLU A 183 -13.69 -1.47 -1.24
C GLU A 183 -14.83 -2.00 -0.35
N ARG A 184 -15.55 -1.11 0.33
CA ARG A 184 -16.70 -1.49 1.17
C ARG A 184 -17.85 -2.09 0.34
N VAL A 185 -18.15 -1.49 -0.82
CA VAL A 185 -19.16 -2.04 -1.74
C VAL A 185 -18.75 -3.42 -2.23
N HIS A 186 -17.47 -3.61 -2.59
CA HIS A 186 -16.93 -4.92 -2.97
C HIS A 186 -17.05 -5.93 -1.84
N ALA A 187 -16.65 -5.58 -0.62
CA ALA A 187 -16.72 -6.43 0.56
C ALA A 187 -18.16 -6.89 0.84
N SER A 188 -19.12 -5.97 0.79
CA SER A 188 -20.54 -6.27 1.00
C SER A 188 -21.10 -7.23 -0.05
N ARG A 189 -20.80 -6.97 -1.33
CA ARG A 189 -21.22 -7.83 -2.45
C ARG A 189 -20.59 -9.22 -2.31
N HIS A 190 -19.30 -9.29 -1.98
CA HIS A 190 -18.57 -10.54 -1.84
C HIS A 190 -19.07 -11.38 -0.67
N ALA A 191 -19.34 -10.75 0.49
CA ALA A 191 -19.93 -11.42 1.65
C ALA A 191 -21.29 -12.04 1.29
N HIS A 192 -22.17 -11.26 0.67
CA HIS A 192 -23.50 -11.73 0.27
C HIS A 192 -23.44 -12.89 -0.75
N LEU A 193 -22.58 -12.77 -1.77
CA LEU A 193 -22.42 -13.80 -2.80
C LEU A 193 -21.91 -15.12 -2.19
N THR A 194 -20.93 -15.02 -1.30
CA THR A 194 -20.33 -16.18 -0.63
C THR A 194 -21.33 -16.83 0.32
N ASP A 195 -22.09 -16.05 1.09
CA ASP A 195 -23.13 -16.56 1.98
C ASP A 195 -24.24 -17.29 1.20
N HIS A 196 -24.72 -16.68 0.11
CA HIS A 196 -25.73 -17.29 -0.75
C HIS A 196 -25.21 -18.57 -1.43
N HIS A 197 -23.95 -18.59 -1.87
CA HIS A 197 -23.33 -19.78 -2.44
C HIS A 197 -23.26 -20.92 -1.42
N PHE A 198 -22.74 -20.66 -0.21
CA PHE A 198 -22.68 -21.68 0.84
C PHE A 198 -24.07 -22.17 1.25
N HIS A 199 -25.04 -21.26 1.35
CA HIS A 199 -26.41 -21.62 1.69
C HIS A 199 -27.01 -22.59 0.66
N ASN A 200 -26.91 -22.27 -0.63
CA ASN A 200 -27.51 -23.09 -1.68
C ASN A 200 -26.74 -24.39 -1.95
N SER A 201 -25.43 -24.38 -1.77
CA SER A 201 -24.60 -25.56 -2.05
C SER A 201 -24.59 -26.58 -0.91
N VAL A 202 -24.62 -26.13 0.35
CA VAL A 202 -24.44 -27.02 1.51
C VAL A 202 -25.43 -26.71 2.63
N LEU A 203 -25.50 -25.47 3.12
CA LEU A 203 -26.11 -25.20 4.42
C LEU A 203 -27.63 -25.46 4.46
N GLN A 204 -28.34 -25.27 3.35
CA GLN A 204 -29.79 -25.56 3.27
C GLN A 204 -30.13 -27.04 3.49
N SER A 205 -29.15 -27.94 3.32
CA SER A 205 -29.33 -29.38 3.53
C SER A 205 -28.94 -29.84 4.93
N LEU A 206 -28.33 -28.97 5.74
CA LEU A 206 -27.90 -29.27 7.09
C LEU A 206 -29.06 -29.06 8.10
N PRO A 207 -29.02 -29.75 9.26
CA PRO A 207 -29.92 -29.46 10.37
C PRO A 207 -29.85 -27.99 10.81
N GLU A 208 -30.94 -27.45 11.38
CA GLU A 208 -31.06 -26.04 11.76
C GLU A 208 -29.97 -25.56 12.73
N THR A 209 -29.39 -26.45 13.54
CA THR A 209 -28.27 -26.13 14.44
C THR A 209 -26.92 -26.01 13.73
N GLN A 210 -26.83 -26.27 12.43
CA GLN A 210 -25.61 -26.27 11.62
C GLN A 210 -25.77 -25.53 10.29
N SER A 211 -26.97 -24.99 10.01
CA SER A 211 -27.28 -24.27 8.77
C SER A 211 -26.77 -22.82 8.79
N HIS A 212 -26.24 -22.35 9.92
CA HIS A 212 -25.75 -20.99 10.10
C HIS A 212 -24.22 -20.92 10.10
N LEU A 213 -23.66 -19.83 9.56
CA LEU A 213 -22.21 -19.62 9.42
C LEU A 213 -21.57 -18.90 10.62
N ASP A 214 -22.37 -18.54 11.61
CA ASP A 214 -21.97 -17.76 12.79
C ASP A 214 -21.71 -18.63 14.03
N ASP A 215 -21.75 -19.96 13.87
CA ASP A 215 -21.54 -20.89 14.97
C ASP A 215 -20.10 -20.79 15.49
N THR A 216 -19.96 -20.34 16.74
CA THR A 216 -18.70 -20.46 17.48
C THR A 216 -18.42 -21.95 17.65
N PRO A 217 -17.31 -22.50 17.11
CA PRO A 217 -17.04 -23.91 17.25
C PRO A 217 -16.85 -24.24 18.73
N ILE A 218 -17.72 -25.11 19.27
CA ILE A 218 -17.74 -25.51 20.69
C ILE A 218 -16.43 -26.21 21.10
N PHE A 219 -15.63 -26.66 20.13
CA PHE A 219 -14.37 -27.35 20.38
C PHE A 219 -13.39 -27.22 19.19
N MET A 220 -12.28 -26.50 19.37
CA MET A 220 -11.06 -26.69 18.58
C MET A 220 -9.86 -26.74 19.53
N PRO A 221 -9.15 -27.87 19.65
CA PRO A 221 -7.88 -27.91 20.37
C PRO A 221 -6.82 -27.10 19.59
N PRO A 222 -5.86 -26.45 20.27
CA PRO A 222 -4.82 -25.67 19.60
C PRO A 222 -3.98 -26.60 18.72
N MET A 223 -4.02 -26.40 17.40
CA MET A 223 -3.11 -27.09 16.49
C MET A 223 -1.70 -26.53 16.71
N SER A 224 -0.86 -27.27 17.44
CA SER A 224 0.57 -26.98 17.51
C SER A 224 1.19 -27.17 16.12
N SER A 225 1.60 -26.08 15.50
CA SER A 225 2.30 -26.06 14.21
C SER A 225 3.75 -26.53 14.39
N SER A 226 3.96 -27.83 14.59
CA SER A 226 5.28 -28.45 14.44
C SER A 226 5.40 -28.99 13.01
N PHE A 227 5.66 -28.11 12.05
CA PHE A 227 6.06 -28.54 10.71
C PHE A 227 7.58 -28.79 10.68
N SER A 228 7.93 -30.05 10.50
CA SER A 228 9.31 -30.52 10.31
C SER A 228 9.96 -29.83 9.10
N SER A 229 11.16 -29.29 9.32
CA SER A 229 11.94 -28.39 8.46
C SER A 229 12.56 -29.04 7.22
N SER A 230 11.96 -30.10 6.65
CA SER A 230 12.62 -30.89 5.60
C SER A 230 12.14 -30.62 4.17
N TRP A 231 11.25 -29.63 3.94
CA TRP A 231 10.64 -29.36 2.63
C TRP A 231 11.08 -28.04 1.95
N ILE A 232 12.12 -27.36 2.46
CA ILE A 232 12.48 -26.00 1.97
C ILE A 232 13.53 -26.00 0.84
N LEU A 233 14.21 -27.12 0.54
CA LEU A 233 15.41 -27.07 -0.33
C LEU A 233 15.27 -27.48 -1.80
N THR A 234 14.07 -27.73 -2.35
CA THR A 234 13.98 -28.18 -3.77
C THR A 234 13.03 -27.40 -4.67
N HIS A 235 12.69 -26.13 -4.40
CA HIS A 235 11.95 -25.32 -5.39
C HIS A 235 12.18 -23.79 -5.32
N LEU A 236 13.42 -23.32 -5.19
CA LEU A 236 13.70 -21.88 -5.13
C LEU A 236 13.62 -21.13 -6.49
N THR A 237 13.45 -21.81 -7.62
CA THR A 237 13.49 -21.17 -8.96
C THR A 237 12.15 -21.08 -9.68
N VAL A 238 11.07 -21.67 -9.15
CA VAL A 238 9.70 -21.62 -9.74
C VAL A 238 8.76 -20.68 -8.97
N TRP A 239 9.16 -20.23 -7.79
CA TRP A 239 8.36 -19.37 -6.91
C TRP A 239 8.09 -17.95 -7.46
N LEU A 240 8.90 -17.45 -8.39
CA LEU A 240 8.67 -16.15 -9.02
C LEU A 240 7.59 -16.17 -10.12
N PHE A 241 7.23 -17.34 -10.66
CA PHE A 241 6.19 -17.44 -11.71
C PHE A 241 4.84 -18.01 -11.21
N PHE A 242 4.80 -18.64 -10.03
CA PHE A 242 3.58 -19.28 -9.49
C PHE A 242 3.01 -18.66 -8.20
N SER A 243 3.41 -17.44 -7.83
CA SER A 243 2.82 -16.73 -6.68
C SER A 243 1.35 -16.29 -6.89
N PHE A 244 0.79 -16.48 -8.09
CA PHE A 244 -0.57 -16.02 -8.39
C PHE A 244 -1.65 -17.10 -8.20
N SER A 245 -1.27 -18.39 -8.16
CA SER A 245 -2.23 -19.50 -8.11
C SER A 245 -2.13 -20.39 -6.87
N PHE A 246 -1.03 -20.30 -6.10
CA PHE A 246 -0.85 -21.12 -4.89
C PHE A 246 -1.69 -20.65 -3.68
N LEU A 247 -2.36 -19.50 -3.82
CA LEU A 247 -3.22 -18.94 -2.79
C LEU A 247 -4.67 -19.45 -2.85
N LEU A 248 -5.04 -20.15 -3.93
CA LEU A 248 -6.41 -20.65 -4.17
C LEU A 248 -6.70 -22.00 -3.48
N LEU A 249 -5.67 -22.74 -3.04
CA LEU A 249 -5.81 -24.10 -2.49
C LEU A 249 -5.70 -24.19 -0.96
N PHE A 250 -5.74 -23.06 -0.25
CA PHE A 250 -5.86 -23.03 1.22
C PHE A 250 -7.27 -22.60 1.69
N PHE A 251 -8.26 -22.70 0.78
CA PHE A 251 -9.57 -22.04 0.90
C PHE A 251 -10.73 -22.95 1.35
N LEU A 252 -10.46 -23.94 2.21
CA LEU A 252 -11.51 -24.66 2.92
C LEU A 252 -11.21 -24.68 4.41
N SER A 253 -11.48 -23.55 5.07
CA SER A 253 -11.67 -23.53 6.51
C SER A 253 -12.81 -22.56 6.84
N LEU A 254 -13.98 -23.14 7.10
CA LEU A 254 -15.14 -22.49 7.70
C LEU A 254 -14.80 -22.25 9.18
N PRO A 255 -14.41 -21.02 9.54
CA PRO A 255 -15.29 -20.07 10.22
C PRO A 255 -15.12 -18.62 9.70
N VAL A 256 -15.84 -17.64 10.28
CA VAL A 256 -15.55 -16.21 10.06
C VAL A 256 -14.07 -15.94 10.35
N THR A 257 -13.28 -15.75 9.29
CA THR A 257 -11.86 -15.53 9.47
C THR A 257 -11.66 -14.14 10.07
N LYS A 258 -10.94 -14.09 11.18
CA LYS A 258 -10.51 -12.84 11.83
C LYS A 258 -9.01 -12.66 11.58
N PRO A 259 -8.51 -11.43 11.46
CA PRO A 259 -7.09 -11.18 11.40
C PRO A 259 -6.42 -11.67 12.68
N ASP A 260 -5.31 -12.39 12.52
CA ASP A 260 -4.51 -12.88 13.65
C ASP A 260 -3.47 -11.82 14.04
N ASN A 261 -3.81 -10.99 15.03
CA ASN A 261 -2.93 -9.95 15.52
C ASN A 261 -1.77 -10.49 16.37
N SER A 262 -1.76 -11.78 16.72
CA SER A 262 -0.66 -12.43 17.43
C SER A 262 0.45 -12.91 16.49
N ARG A 263 0.20 -12.88 15.17
CA ARG A 263 1.18 -13.27 14.15
C ARG A 263 2.46 -12.45 14.28
N ALA A 264 3.59 -13.15 14.33
CA ALA A 264 4.90 -12.52 14.36
C ALA A 264 5.25 -11.88 13.00
N VAL A 265 5.73 -10.64 13.05
CA VAL A 265 6.17 -9.85 11.89
C VAL A 265 7.56 -9.28 12.14
N PHE A 266 8.35 -9.15 11.08
CA PHE A 266 9.62 -8.44 11.15
C PHE A 266 9.37 -6.94 11.04
N VAL A 267 9.94 -6.19 11.98
CA VAL A 267 9.71 -4.77 12.17
C VAL A 267 11.04 -4.06 12.12
N HIS A 268 11.15 -3.04 11.28
CA HIS A 268 12.30 -2.15 11.18
C HIS A 268 11.94 -0.78 11.77
N ALA A 269 12.73 -0.30 12.74
CA ALA A 269 12.53 1.00 13.36
C ALA A 269 13.10 2.14 12.50
N LEU A 270 12.22 3.01 12.00
CA LEU A 270 12.62 4.22 11.27
C LEU A 270 13.07 5.34 12.21
N ARG A 271 12.55 5.32 13.44
CA ARG A 271 12.83 6.30 14.51
C ARG A 271 13.06 5.59 15.84
N ASP A 272 13.57 6.33 16.82
CA ASP A 272 13.68 5.82 18.19
C ASP A 272 12.26 5.65 18.76
N CYS A 273 11.88 4.40 19.00
CA CYS A 273 10.53 4.03 19.42
C CYS A 273 10.41 4.10 20.94
N PRO A 274 9.23 4.50 21.47
CA PRO A 274 8.93 4.33 22.89
C PRO A 274 9.09 2.87 23.35
N PRO A 275 9.43 2.62 24.62
CA PRO A 275 9.63 1.27 25.14
C PRO A 275 8.35 0.44 24.99
N ILE A 276 8.44 -0.64 24.21
CA ILE A 276 7.35 -1.58 23.95
C ILE A 276 7.22 -2.48 25.18
N ARG A 277 6.05 -2.46 25.83
CA ARG A 277 5.78 -3.26 27.03
C ARG A 277 5.12 -4.57 26.65
N PHE A 278 5.77 -5.69 26.96
CA PHE A 278 5.16 -7.02 26.93
C PHE A 278 4.52 -7.33 28.30
N GLN A 279 3.94 -8.53 28.45
CA GLN A 279 3.29 -8.94 29.69
C GLN A 279 4.26 -8.85 30.88
N GLU A 280 3.86 -8.02 31.85
CA GLU A 280 4.29 -7.91 33.25
C GLU A 280 5.80 -7.95 33.58
N ASN A 281 6.69 -7.36 32.75
CA ASN A 281 7.96 -6.69 33.14
C ASN A 281 9.02 -6.67 32.01
N LEU A 282 8.76 -7.28 30.86
CA LEU A 282 9.68 -7.21 29.73
C LEU A 282 9.38 -5.95 28.90
N THR A 283 10.34 -5.02 28.85
CA THR A 283 10.28 -3.85 27.97
C THR A 283 11.37 -3.96 26.91
N LEU A 284 11.01 -3.72 25.64
CA LEU A 284 11.96 -3.64 24.55
C LEU A 284 12.06 -2.20 24.07
N GLU A 285 13.27 -1.65 24.14
CA GLU A 285 13.60 -0.39 23.50
C GLU A 285 14.11 -0.66 22.08
N MET A 286 13.46 -0.06 21.08
CA MET A 286 13.90 -0.13 19.69
C MET A 286 14.49 1.21 19.28
N LYS A 287 15.79 1.22 19.01
CA LYS A 287 16.48 2.38 18.42
C LYS A 287 16.30 2.38 16.90
N ARG A 288 16.44 3.54 16.28
CA ARG A 288 16.46 3.69 14.82
C ARG A 288 17.44 2.71 14.17
N GLY A 289 16.98 2.03 13.11
CA GLY A 289 17.73 1.02 12.36
C GLY A 289 17.67 -0.40 12.95
N HIS A 290 17.07 -0.58 14.13
CA HIS A 290 16.94 -1.90 14.73
C HIS A 290 15.84 -2.72 14.06
N ILE A 291 16.11 -4.00 13.81
CA ILE A 291 15.13 -4.96 13.29
C ILE A 291 14.76 -5.92 14.41
N SER A 292 13.47 -6.19 14.60
CA SER A 292 12.99 -7.10 15.64
C SER A 292 11.80 -7.92 15.14
N LEU A 293 11.68 -9.15 15.65
CA LEU A 293 10.55 -10.03 15.40
C LEU A 293 9.60 -9.98 16.60
N MET A 294 8.35 -9.56 16.39
CA MET A 294 7.36 -9.50 17.47
C MET A 294 5.92 -9.64 16.94
N PRO A 295 4.94 -9.93 17.80
CA PRO A 295 3.54 -9.98 17.41
C PRO A 295 3.04 -8.63 16.88
N PHE A 296 2.23 -8.67 15.82
CA PHE A 296 1.68 -7.47 15.16
C PHE A 296 0.92 -6.55 16.13
N SER A 297 0.21 -7.11 17.12
CA SER A 297 -0.56 -6.36 18.11
C SER A 297 0.26 -5.32 18.90
N PHE A 298 1.56 -5.54 19.10
CA PHE A 298 2.42 -4.60 19.83
C PHE A 298 2.89 -3.42 18.99
N ILE A 299 2.88 -3.56 17.66
CA ILE A 299 3.45 -2.56 16.74
C ILE A 299 2.40 -1.83 15.91
N GLU A 300 1.13 -2.23 15.96
CA GLU A 300 0.06 -1.62 15.17
C GLU A 300 0.03 -0.09 15.34
N GLN A 301 0.09 0.40 16.58
CA GLN A 301 0.09 1.85 16.84
C GLN A 301 1.36 2.55 16.37
N LEU A 302 2.52 1.89 16.45
CA LEU A 302 3.80 2.45 15.97
C LEU A 302 3.83 2.50 14.45
N LEU A 303 3.24 1.50 13.79
CA LEU A 303 3.11 1.42 12.34
C LEU A 303 2.19 2.52 11.80
N LEU A 304 1.05 2.76 12.46
CA LEU A 304 0.11 3.83 12.09
C LEU A 304 0.70 5.24 12.27
N ARG A 305 1.68 5.41 13.17
CA ARG A 305 2.41 6.67 13.34
C ARG A 305 3.55 6.86 12.34
N GLY A 306 3.95 5.80 11.63
CA GLY A 306 5.11 5.80 10.74
C GLY A 306 6.45 5.77 11.47
N ASP A 307 6.49 5.31 12.73
CA ASP A 307 7.74 5.18 13.49
C ASP A 307 8.50 3.87 13.14
N VAL A 308 7.75 2.88 12.63
CA VAL A 308 8.26 1.58 12.18
C VAL A 308 7.69 1.20 10.82
N GLU A 309 8.35 0.29 10.13
CA GLU A 309 7.86 -0.37 8.91
C GLU A 309 8.02 -1.89 9.00
N LEU A 310 7.26 -2.61 8.18
CA LEU A 310 7.32 -4.06 8.09
C LEU A 310 8.18 -4.50 6.91
N ILE A 311 8.99 -5.53 7.14
CA ILE A 311 9.91 -6.11 6.15
C ILE A 311 9.69 -7.61 5.96
#